data_AF-A0A849NKE6-F1
#
_entry.id   AF-A0A849NKE6-F1
#
_cell.length_a   1.000
_cell.length_b   1.000
_cell.length_c   1.000
_cell.angle_alpha   90.00
_cell.angle_beta   90.00
_cell.angle_gamma   90.00
#
_symmetry.space_group_name_H-M   'P 1'
#
loop_
_entity.id
_entity.type
_entity.pdbx_description
1 polymer ?
#
loop_
_entity_poly.entity_id
_entity_poly.type
_entity_poly.pdbx_seq_one_letter_code
_entity_poly.pdbx_strand_id
1 'polypeptide(L)'
;MKTAITLPREFNWNECLTFLGRSANECLHIVENSKLRKLLRVNNDLLLLEISAVNNKLEIEYLNFCSNNQVCKTAKEYVIEWLDLQTNLKPFYSFASKNSLMKPLTEKYFGLRLIGIPELFEALCWAIIGQHINLPFAYTLKKKFVETFGEKVIYEGNDYWLFPSPEEILNVSVDDLMKLQFTGKKSEYIIELAYKMNNDELPDKEELKNMSYTGAKESLLKIRGVGEWTADYVLMKCLRFPEALPIADVGLHNAIKNNLKLESKPDKNKLNQITAEWGNWKAYSVFYLWRSLYD
;
A
#
# COMPACT_ATOMS: atom_id res chain seq x y z
N MET A 1 -0.58 -25.81 -8.00
CA MET A 1 0.76 -25.47 -8.57
C MET A 1 1.50 -24.60 -7.55
N LYS A 2 2.84 -24.60 -7.51
CA LYS A 2 3.61 -23.72 -6.61
C LYS A 2 4.75 -23.04 -7.35
N THR A 3 5.01 -21.79 -7.00
CA THR A 3 6.26 -21.09 -7.34
C THR A 3 6.92 -20.58 -6.08
N ALA A 4 8.22 -20.26 -6.15
CA ALA A 4 8.96 -19.73 -5.02
C ALA A 4 9.81 -18.52 -5.40
N ILE A 5 9.99 -17.61 -4.45
CA ILE A 5 10.88 -16.44 -4.52
C ILE A 5 11.96 -16.61 -3.45
N THR A 6 13.24 -16.51 -3.82
CA THR A 6 14.32 -16.48 -2.83
C THR A 6 14.25 -15.18 -2.05
N LEU A 7 14.25 -15.26 -0.73
CA LEU A 7 14.16 -14.08 0.13
C LEU A 7 15.56 -13.50 0.39
N PRO A 8 15.70 -12.16 0.37
CA PRO A 8 16.93 -11.52 0.83
C PRO A 8 17.09 -11.72 2.35
N ARG A 9 18.32 -11.58 2.86
CA ARG A 9 18.60 -11.69 4.29
C ARG A 9 17.79 -10.68 5.10
N GLU A 10 17.64 -9.48 4.57
CA GLU A 10 16.89 -8.38 5.16
C GLU A 10 15.38 -8.50 4.87
N PHE A 11 14.78 -9.64 5.24
CA PHE A 11 13.35 -9.88 5.08
C PHE A 11 12.79 -10.62 6.29
N ASN A 12 11.66 -10.15 6.79
CA ASN A 12 10.95 -10.78 7.90
C ASN A 12 9.47 -10.92 7.55
N TRP A 13 9.04 -12.16 7.32
CA TRP A 13 7.66 -12.46 6.93
C TRP A 13 6.65 -12.08 8.00
N ASN A 14 6.97 -12.34 9.27
CA ASN A 14 6.05 -12.04 10.37
C ASN A 14 5.83 -10.53 10.51
N GLU A 15 6.87 -9.71 10.33
CA GLU A 15 6.71 -8.26 10.34
C GLU A 15 5.83 -7.75 9.18
N CYS A 16 5.97 -8.35 8.00
CA CYS A 16 5.09 -8.07 6.86
C CYS A 16 3.63 -8.48 7.17
N LEU A 17 3.42 -9.66 7.76
CA LEU A 17 2.11 -10.15 8.16
C LEU A 17 1.46 -9.29 9.24
N THR A 18 2.21 -8.83 10.24
CA THR A 18 1.70 -7.92 11.28
C THR A 18 1.20 -6.61 10.64
N PHE A 19 1.95 -6.05 9.69
CA PHE A 19 1.50 -4.86 8.97
C PHE A 19 0.27 -5.14 8.10
N LEU A 20 0.25 -6.27 7.37
CA LEU A 20 -0.87 -6.66 6.50
C LEU A 20 -2.13 -7.00 7.30
N GLY A 21 -1.99 -7.55 8.51
CA GLY A 21 -3.07 -7.95 9.41
C GLY A 21 -3.51 -6.88 10.41
N ARG A 22 -3.07 -5.63 10.25
CA ARG A 22 -3.31 -4.54 11.22
C ARG A 22 -4.77 -4.05 11.35
N SER A 23 -5.69 -4.61 10.57
CA SER A 23 -7.10 -4.20 10.57
C SER A 23 -8.00 -5.40 10.35
N ALA A 24 -8.99 -5.59 11.22
CA ALA A 24 -10.04 -6.60 11.06
C ALA A 24 -10.98 -6.31 9.86
N ASN A 25 -10.94 -5.08 9.32
CA ASN A 25 -11.72 -4.66 8.15
C ASN A 25 -10.89 -4.67 6.86
N GLU A 26 -9.69 -5.27 6.86
CA GLU A 26 -9.01 -5.59 5.61
C GLU A 26 -9.82 -6.64 4.82
N CYS A 27 -10.00 -6.40 3.53
CA CYS A 27 -10.89 -7.18 2.66
C CYS A 27 -10.19 -7.67 1.38
N LEU A 28 -9.00 -7.17 1.07
CA LEU A 28 -8.26 -7.53 -0.15
C LEU A 28 -7.28 -8.70 0.06
N HIS A 29 -7.10 -9.12 1.32
CA HIS A 29 -6.32 -10.29 1.69
C HIS A 29 -6.71 -10.77 3.08
N ILE A 30 -6.41 -12.02 3.38
CA ILE A 30 -6.63 -12.65 4.69
C ILE A 30 -5.28 -13.12 5.22
N VAL A 31 -4.95 -12.76 6.45
CA VAL A 31 -3.78 -13.26 7.18
C VAL A 31 -4.26 -14.25 8.23
N GLU A 32 -3.82 -15.50 8.14
CA GLU A 32 -4.17 -16.55 9.09
C GLU A 32 -3.04 -17.58 9.19
N ASN A 33 -2.73 -18.08 10.39
CA ASN A 33 -1.75 -19.17 10.61
C ASN A 33 -0.39 -18.95 9.89
N SER A 34 0.13 -17.72 9.95
CA SER A 34 1.38 -17.31 9.26
C SER A 34 1.34 -17.43 7.73
N LYS A 35 0.16 -17.53 7.15
CA LYS A 35 -0.11 -17.51 5.71
C LYS A 35 -0.91 -16.27 5.33
N LEU A 36 -0.77 -15.89 4.08
CA LEU A 36 -1.48 -14.77 3.47
C LEU A 36 -2.22 -15.28 2.24
N ARG A 37 -3.54 -15.10 2.20
CA ARG A 37 -4.35 -15.42 1.02
C ARG A 37 -4.83 -14.13 0.36
N LYS A 38 -4.67 -14.02 -0.96
CA LYS A 38 -5.08 -12.85 -1.75
C LYS A 38 -5.58 -13.26 -3.13
N LEU A 39 -6.69 -12.68 -3.56
CA LEU A 39 -7.15 -12.77 -4.94
C LEU A 39 -6.40 -11.74 -5.80
N LEU A 40 -5.96 -12.17 -6.97
CA LEU A 40 -5.27 -11.35 -7.95
C LEU A 40 -5.87 -11.59 -9.33
N ARG A 41 -6.11 -10.53 -10.09
CA ARG A 41 -6.39 -10.65 -11.52
C ARG A 41 -5.07 -10.61 -12.30
N VAL A 42 -4.86 -11.57 -13.18
CA VAL A 42 -3.77 -11.57 -14.15
C VAL A 42 -4.37 -11.78 -15.53
N ASN A 43 -4.33 -10.74 -16.38
CA ASN A 43 -5.09 -10.70 -17.63
C ASN A 43 -6.60 -10.92 -17.34
N ASN A 44 -7.18 -11.99 -17.86
CA ASN A 44 -8.58 -12.37 -17.59
C ASN A 44 -8.72 -13.45 -16.50
N ASP A 45 -7.61 -13.97 -15.98
CA ASP A 45 -7.63 -15.05 -14.99
C ASP A 45 -7.70 -14.48 -13.57
N LEU A 46 -8.59 -15.05 -12.76
CA LEU A 46 -8.66 -14.81 -11.32
C LEU A 46 -7.80 -15.86 -10.61
N LEU A 47 -6.77 -15.44 -9.89
CA LEU A 47 -5.86 -16.32 -9.16
C LEU A 47 -5.97 -16.07 -7.66
N LEU A 48 -6.40 -17.09 -6.93
CA LEU A 48 -6.32 -17.10 -5.48
C LEU A 48 -4.96 -17.63 -5.05
N LEU A 49 -4.13 -16.74 -4.51
CA LEU A 49 -2.79 -17.04 -4.04
C LEU A 49 -2.82 -17.35 -2.55
N GLU A 50 -2.12 -18.40 -2.11
CA GLU A 50 -1.70 -18.61 -0.73
C GLU A 50 -0.17 -18.43 -0.66
N ILE A 51 0.26 -17.53 0.21
CA ILE A 51 1.65 -17.10 0.33
C ILE A 51 2.16 -17.43 1.73
N SER A 52 3.33 -18.06 1.80
CA SER A 52 3.98 -18.39 3.08
C SER A 52 5.50 -18.39 2.95
N ALA A 53 6.21 -18.16 4.06
CA ALA A 53 7.68 -18.21 4.08
C ALA A 53 8.17 -19.55 4.64
N VAL A 54 8.97 -20.28 3.85
CA VAL A 54 9.55 -21.58 4.20
C VAL A 54 11.01 -21.62 3.73
N ASN A 55 11.95 -22.00 4.60
CA ASN A 55 13.37 -22.21 4.25
C ASN A 55 14.01 -21.06 3.44
N ASN A 56 13.86 -19.80 3.90
CA ASN A 56 14.34 -18.58 3.20
C ASN A 56 13.77 -18.38 1.79
N LYS A 57 12.61 -18.98 1.50
CA LYS A 57 11.84 -18.76 0.29
C LYS A 57 10.44 -18.30 0.65
N LEU A 58 9.87 -17.47 -0.19
CA LEU A 58 8.45 -17.17 -0.19
C LEU A 58 7.78 -18.09 -1.21
N GLU A 59 6.99 -19.04 -0.73
CA GLU A 59 6.21 -19.93 -1.57
C GLU A 59 4.88 -19.27 -1.92
N ILE A 60 4.50 -19.36 -3.19
CA ILE A 60 3.21 -18.93 -3.73
C ILE A 60 2.51 -20.16 -4.27
N GLU A 61 1.48 -20.59 -3.57
CA GLU A 61 0.57 -21.65 -3.98
C GLU A 61 -0.66 -21.06 -4.66
N TYR A 62 -1.06 -21.62 -5.80
CA TYR A 62 -2.25 -21.21 -6.54
C TYR A 62 -3.38 -22.16 -6.17
N LEU A 63 -4.33 -21.67 -5.36
CA LEU A 63 -5.41 -22.47 -4.76
C LEU A 63 -6.55 -22.76 -5.74
N ASN A 64 -6.69 -21.93 -6.78
CA ASN A 64 -7.51 -22.21 -7.94
C ASN A 64 -6.64 -22.45 -9.19
N PHE A 65 -7.26 -22.86 -10.29
CA PHE A 65 -6.56 -23.25 -11.51
C PHE A 65 -5.70 -22.10 -12.08
N CYS A 66 -4.38 -22.27 -12.13
CA CYS A 66 -3.48 -21.39 -12.91
C CYS A 66 -3.37 -21.96 -14.33
N SER A 67 -3.83 -21.18 -15.32
CA SER A 67 -4.03 -21.61 -16.71
C SER A 67 -2.74 -21.88 -17.47
N ASN A 68 -1.64 -21.20 -17.15
CA ASN A 68 -0.33 -21.38 -17.81
C ASN A 68 0.86 -20.75 -17.02
N ASN A 69 2.09 -21.06 -17.45
CA ASN A 69 3.33 -20.57 -16.82
C ASN A 69 3.50 -19.04 -16.84
N GLN A 70 2.96 -18.35 -17.85
CA GLN A 70 3.09 -16.89 -17.97
C GLN A 70 2.23 -16.17 -16.92
N VAL A 71 1.01 -16.65 -16.69
CA VAL A 71 0.09 -16.16 -15.65
C VAL A 71 0.72 -16.31 -14.27
N CYS A 72 1.27 -17.50 -13.99
CA CYS A 72 1.99 -17.76 -12.75
C CYS A 72 3.27 -16.89 -12.59
N LYS A 73 3.98 -16.56 -13.68
CA LYS A 73 5.12 -15.63 -13.67
C LYS A 73 4.68 -14.19 -13.32
N THR A 74 3.62 -13.68 -13.94
CA THR A 74 3.10 -12.34 -13.66
C THR A 74 2.58 -12.22 -12.21
N ALA A 75 1.90 -13.24 -11.69
CA ALA A 75 1.52 -13.27 -10.28
C ALA A 75 2.73 -13.22 -9.32
N LYS A 76 3.82 -13.91 -9.67
CA LYS A 76 5.06 -13.87 -8.91
C LYS A 76 5.71 -12.47 -8.96
N GLU A 77 5.71 -11.82 -10.12
CA GLU A 77 6.19 -10.44 -10.29
C GLU A 77 5.37 -9.45 -9.45
N TYR A 78 4.05 -9.60 -9.43
CA TYR A 78 3.16 -8.83 -8.55
C TYR A 78 3.55 -8.98 -7.07
N VAL A 79 3.78 -10.22 -6.58
CA VAL A 79 4.17 -10.44 -5.17
C VAL A 79 5.54 -9.84 -4.86
N ILE A 80 6.50 -9.92 -5.80
CA ILE A 80 7.82 -9.28 -5.67
C ILE A 80 7.67 -7.76 -5.53
N GLU A 81 6.84 -7.13 -6.36
CA GLU A 81 6.60 -5.70 -6.30
C GLU A 81 5.83 -5.31 -5.03
N TRP A 82 4.77 -6.05 -4.70
CA TRP A 82 3.91 -5.78 -3.55
C TRP A 82 4.69 -5.78 -2.23
N LEU A 83 5.59 -6.76 -2.06
CA LEU A 83 6.42 -6.90 -0.87
C LEU A 83 7.80 -6.23 -0.99
N ASP A 84 8.04 -5.48 -2.05
CA ASP A 84 9.30 -4.76 -2.32
C ASP A 84 10.56 -5.63 -2.12
N LEU A 85 10.56 -6.83 -2.70
CA LEU A 85 11.63 -7.82 -2.47
C LEU A 85 12.94 -7.48 -3.18
N GLN A 86 12.92 -6.52 -4.11
CA GLN A 86 14.09 -6.13 -4.92
C GLN A 86 14.90 -5.00 -4.30
N THR A 87 14.31 -4.15 -3.44
CA THR A 87 15.05 -3.06 -2.81
C THR A 87 16.16 -3.59 -1.89
N ASN A 88 17.39 -3.10 -2.10
CA ASN A 88 18.52 -3.40 -1.22
C ASN A 88 18.44 -2.55 0.05
N LEU A 89 18.11 -3.18 1.19
CA LEU A 89 17.96 -2.47 2.46
C LEU A 89 19.26 -2.28 3.24
N LYS A 90 20.40 -2.82 2.80
CA LYS A 90 21.67 -2.63 3.52
C LYS A 90 22.03 -1.16 3.75
N PRO A 91 21.88 -0.25 2.76
CA PRO A 91 22.18 1.15 3.00
C PRO A 91 21.13 1.83 3.89
N PHE A 92 19.86 1.39 3.87
CA PHE A 92 18.85 1.83 4.82
C PHE A 92 19.26 1.49 6.26
N TYR A 93 19.63 0.24 6.55
CA TYR A 93 20.09 -0.15 7.89
C TYR A 93 21.38 0.57 8.30
N SER A 94 22.29 0.81 7.36
CA SER A 94 23.53 1.56 7.63
C SER A 94 23.26 3.03 7.99
N PHE A 95 22.24 3.63 7.38
CA PHE A 95 21.73 4.94 7.77
C PHE A 95 21.04 4.87 9.14
N ALA A 96 20.11 3.93 9.31
CA ALA A 96 19.28 3.81 10.49
C ALA A 96 20.12 3.55 11.76
N SER A 97 21.20 2.78 11.67
CA SER A 97 22.09 2.51 12.81
C SER A 97 22.77 3.77 13.38
N LYS A 98 22.83 4.86 12.61
CA LYS A 98 23.41 6.15 13.00
C LYS A 98 22.36 7.19 13.37
N ASN A 99 21.09 6.96 13.05
CA ASN A 99 19.99 7.86 13.37
C ASN A 99 19.28 7.41 14.65
N SER A 100 19.17 8.31 15.63
CA SER A 100 18.68 7.98 16.99
C SER A 100 17.23 7.50 17.03
N LEU A 101 16.38 7.99 16.11
CA LEU A 101 14.98 7.57 16.01
C LEU A 101 14.84 6.27 15.22
N MET A 102 15.60 6.09 14.14
CA MET A 102 15.48 4.91 13.27
C MET A 102 16.18 3.66 13.82
N LYS A 103 17.29 3.81 14.56
CA LYS A 103 18.03 2.66 15.12
C LYS A 103 17.14 1.69 15.92
N PRO A 104 16.43 2.12 16.99
CA PRO A 104 15.61 1.19 17.78
C PRO A 104 14.47 0.57 16.96
N LEU A 105 13.89 1.32 16.01
CA LEU A 105 12.83 0.83 15.14
C LEU A 105 13.33 -0.26 14.19
N THR A 106 14.51 -0.06 13.59
CA THR A 106 15.09 -1.03 12.63
C THR A 106 15.70 -2.25 13.30
N GLU A 107 16.15 -2.13 14.55
CA GLU A 107 16.53 -3.28 15.39
C GLU A 107 15.30 -4.11 15.77
N LYS A 108 14.20 -3.45 16.17
CA LYS A 108 12.97 -4.12 16.59
C LYS A 108 12.21 -4.77 15.44
N TYR A 109 12.05 -4.07 14.32
CA TYR A 109 11.28 -4.53 13.15
C TYR A 109 12.19 -4.96 12.00
N PHE A 110 13.37 -5.51 12.31
CA PHE A 110 14.34 -5.91 11.29
C PHE A 110 13.70 -6.83 10.25
N GLY A 111 13.93 -6.48 8.98
CA GLY A 111 13.43 -7.20 7.82
C GLY A 111 12.03 -6.77 7.34
N LEU A 112 11.39 -5.79 8.00
CA LEU A 112 10.15 -5.20 7.50
C LEU A 112 10.38 -4.58 6.12
N ARG A 113 9.49 -4.91 5.18
CA ARG A 113 9.45 -4.35 3.84
C ARG A 113 8.35 -3.31 3.70
N LEU A 114 8.57 -2.31 2.84
CA LEU A 114 7.52 -1.37 2.47
C LEU A 114 6.47 -2.14 1.66
N ILE A 115 5.39 -2.55 2.30
CA ILE A 115 4.26 -3.19 1.62
C ILE A 115 3.59 -2.15 0.73
N GLY A 116 3.46 -2.41 -0.56
CA GLY A 116 2.94 -1.44 -1.53
C GLY A 116 1.44 -1.58 -1.79
N ILE A 117 0.98 -0.81 -2.77
CA ILE A 117 -0.28 -0.98 -3.48
C ILE A 117 0.08 -0.90 -4.97
N PRO A 118 0.34 -2.03 -5.64
CA PRO A 118 0.89 -2.03 -7.00
C PRO A 118 -0.02 -1.36 -8.05
N GLU A 119 -1.33 -1.39 -7.86
CA GLU A 119 -2.29 -0.81 -8.78
C GLU A 119 -2.51 0.69 -8.50
N LEU A 120 -2.28 1.53 -9.50
CA LEU A 120 -2.33 3.00 -9.35
C LEU A 120 -3.72 3.49 -8.97
N PHE A 121 -4.77 2.94 -9.59
CA PHE A 121 -6.16 3.28 -9.25
C PHE A 121 -6.49 2.92 -7.81
N GLU A 122 -6.14 1.70 -7.36
CA GLU A 122 -6.33 1.26 -5.98
C GLU A 122 -5.59 2.19 -5.00
N ALA A 123 -4.34 2.56 -5.31
CA ALA A 123 -3.54 3.42 -4.44
C ALA A 123 -4.15 4.83 -4.29
N LEU A 124 -4.61 5.42 -5.40
CA LEU A 124 -5.27 6.74 -5.41
C LEU A 124 -6.61 6.69 -4.69
N CYS A 125 -7.48 5.71 -4.99
CA CYS A 125 -8.76 5.55 -4.31
C CYS A 125 -8.58 5.33 -2.81
N TRP A 126 -7.67 4.45 -2.40
CA TRP A 126 -7.39 4.21 -0.98
C TRP A 126 -6.93 5.48 -0.26
N ALA A 127 -6.06 6.28 -0.91
CA ALA A 127 -5.61 7.55 -0.35
C ALA A 127 -6.77 8.55 -0.23
N ILE A 128 -7.62 8.69 -1.26
CA ILE A 128 -8.82 9.56 -1.24
C ILE A 128 -9.82 9.12 -0.16
N ILE A 129 -10.09 7.81 -0.07
CA ILE A 129 -10.95 7.21 0.97
C ILE A 129 -10.45 7.62 2.36
N GLY A 130 -9.14 7.52 2.61
CA GLY A 130 -8.51 7.80 3.90
C GLY A 130 -8.42 9.29 4.30
N GLN A 131 -8.70 10.23 3.39
CA GLN A 131 -8.55 11.66 3.69
C GLN A 131 -9.46 12.12 4.85
N HIS A 132 -8.90 12.93 5.76
CA HIS A 132 -9.63 13.60 6.85
C HIS A 132 -10.43 12.67 7.78
N ILE A 133 -10.09 11.38 7.85
CA ILE A 133 -10.72 10.41 8.74
C ILE A 133 -9.67 9.55 9.45
N ASN A 134 -10.09 8.80 10.47
CA ASN A 134 -9.21 7.83 11.12
C ASN A 134 -9.08 6.53 10.30
N LEU A 135 -7.99 5.80 10.53
CA LEU A 135 -7.67 4.59 9.78
C LEU A 135 -8.74 3.48 9.90
N PRO A 136 -9.29 3.16 11.09
CA PRO A 136 -10.38 2.18 11.19
C PRO A 136 -11.60 2.51 10.31
N PHE A 137 -12.03 3.78 10.29
CA PHE A 137 -13.15 4.20 9.45
C PHE A 137 -12.80 4.16 7.96
N ALA A 138 -11.57 4.49 7.57
CA ALA A 138 -11.10 4.33 6.21
C ALA A 138 -11.18 2.86 5.74
N TYR A 139 -10.78 1.91 6.60
CA TYR A 139 -10.95 0.48 6.31
C TYR A 139 -12.42 0.07 6.18
N THR A 140 -13.31 0.61 7.01
CA THR A 140 -14.77 0.39 6.87
C THR A 140 -15.28 0.86 5.52
N LEU A 141 -14.92 2.07 5.08
CA LEU A 141 -15.32 2.60 3.78
C LEU A 141 -14.73 1.78 2.63
N LYS A 142 -13.44 1.41 2.71
CA LYS A 142 -12.81 0.53 1.72
C LYS A 142 -13.55 -0.80 1.60
N LYS A 143 -13.85 -1.45 2.73
CA LYS A 143 -14.58 -2.71 2.75
C LYS A 143 -15.94 -2.58 2.08
N LYS A 144 -16.72 -1.56 2.43
CA LYS A 144 -18.02 -1.29 1.77
C LYS A 144 -17.88 -1.07 0.26
N PHE A 145 -16.88 -0.31 -0.16
CA PHE A 145 -16.62 -0.02 -1.57
C PHE A 145 -16.27 -1.30 -2.35
N VAL A 146 -15.34 -2.09 -1.81
CA VAL A 146 -14.89 -3.35 -2.40
C VAL A 146 -15.99 -4.40 -2.42
N GLU A 147 -16.75 -4.57 -1.33
CA GLU A 147 -17.82 -5.58 -1.26
C GLU A 147 -19.05 -5.21 -2.11
N THR A 148 -19.22 -3.92 -2.46
CA THR A 148 -20.34 -3.46 -3.28
C THR A 148 -20.00 -3.47 -4.78
N PHE A 149 -18.78 -3.07 -5.15
CA PHE A 149 -18.39 -2.88 -6.56
C PHE A 149 -17.24 -3.79 -7.02
N GLY A 150 -16.70 -4.64 -6.15
CA GLY A 150 -15.59 -5.52 -6.48
C GLY A 150 -16.06 -6.88 -7.00
N GLU A 151 -15.21 -7.55 -7.77
CA GLU A 151 -15.40 -8.96 -8.10
C GLU A 151 -14.87 -9.85 -6.96
N LYS A 152 -15.48 -11.02 -6.76
CA LYS A 152 -15.03 -11.98 -5.75
C LYS A 152 -14.94 -13.42 -6.26
N VAL A 153 -14.13 -14.20 -5.56
CA VAL A 153 -14.10 -15.67 -5.61
C VAL A 153 -14.40 -16.22 -4.23
N ILE A 154 -15.24 -17.26 -4.17
CA ILE A 154 -15.52 -18.00 -2.94
C ILE A 154 -14.60 -19.22 -2.90
N TYR A 155 -13.85 -19.38 -1.81
CA TYR A 155 -12.99 -20.55 -1.61
C TYR A 155 -13.02 -20.96 -0.13
N GLU A 156 -13.26 -22.25 0.13
CA GLU A 156 -13.40 -22.81 1.49
C GLU A 156 -14.38 -22.01 2.39
N GLY A 157 -15.47 -21.51 1.81
CA GLY A 157 -16.50 -20.75 2.53
C GLY A 157 -16.14 -19.29 2.84
N ASN A 158 -14.99 -18.79 2.36
CA ASN A 158 -14.56 -17.40 2.52
C ASN A 158 -14.68 -16.64 1.20
N ASP A 159 -15.06 -15.36 1.30
CA ASP A 159 -15.06 -14.41 0.18
C ASP A 159 -13.67 -13.78 0.02
N TYR A 160 -13.09 -13.87 -1.18
CA TYR A 160 -11.86 -13.18 -1.56
C TYR A 160 -12.15 -12.15 -2.64
N TRP A 161 -11.82 -10.89 -2.39
CA TRP A 161 -12.21 -9.76 -3.23
C TRP A 161 -11.06 -9.19 -4.06
N LEU A 162 -11.40 -8.71 -5.25
CA LEU A 162 -10.61 -7.74 -5.99
C LEU A 162 -11.08 -6.33 -5.70
N PHE A 163 -10.14 -5.39 -5.73
CA PHE A 163 -10.50 -3.97 -5.75
C PHE A 163 -11.25 -3.66 -7.07
N PRO A 164 -12.30 -2.82 -7.05
CA PRO A 164 -13.02 -2.41 -8.27
C PRO A 164 -12.07 -1.80 -9.31
N SER A 165 -12.23 -2.16 -10.58
CA SER A 165 -11.46 -1.51 -11.66
C SER A 165 -12.03 -0.13 -12.01
N PRO A 166 -11.27 0.75 -12.69
CA PRO A 166 -11.80 2.01 -13.20
C PRO A 166 -13.09 1.83 -14.03
N GLU A 167 -13.14 0.82 -14.90
CA GLU A 167 -14.26 0.50 -15.77
C GLU A 167 -15.55 0.24 -14.97
N GLU A 168 -15.44 -0.51 -13.86
CA GLU A 168 -16.57 -0.85 -13.01
C GLU A 168 -17.16 0.41 -12.34
N ILE A 169 -16.29 1.37 -12.00
CA ILE A 169 -16.68 2.61 -11.35
C ILE A 169 -17.36 3.61 -12.30
N LEU A 170 -17.23 3.46 -13.63
CA LEU A 170 -17.88 4.37 -14.60
C LEU A 170 -19.41 4.36 -14.51
N ASN A 171 -20.01 3.26 -14.03
CA ASN A 171 -21.46 3.13 -13.89
C ASN A 171 -21.97 3.51 -12.49
N VAL A 172 -21.08 3.93 -11.59
CA VAL A 172 -21.41 4.26 -10.20
C VAL A 172 -21.78 5.73 -10.07
N SER A 173 -22.92 6.03 -9.45
CA SER A 173 -23.32 7.42 -9.18
C SER A 173 -22.73 7.96 -7.86
N VAL A 174 -22.70 9.28 -7.72
CA VAL A 174 -22.33 9.94 -6.45
C VAL A 174 -23.22 9.46 -5.30
N ASP A 175 -24.52 9.30 -5.55
CA ASP A 175 -25.49 8.85 -4.56
C ASP A 175 -25.22 7.42 -4.08
N ASP A 176 -24.75 6.53 -4.98
CA ASP A 176 -24.40 5.16 -4.60
C ASP A 176 -23.23 5.12 -3.62
N LEU A 177 -22.19 5.92 -3.87
CA LEU A 177 -21.08 6.07 -2.92
C LEU A 177 -21.50 6.74 -1.62
N MET A 178 -22.39 7.73 -1.68
CA MET A 178 -22.92 8.39 -0.48
C MET A 178 -23.76 7.44 0.40
N LYS A 179 -24.49 6.47 -0.18
CA LYS A 179 -25.15 5.38 0.57
C LYS A 179 -24.14 4.54 1.36
N LEU A 180 -22.90 4.44 0.87
CA LEU A 180 -21.79 3.77 1.58
C LEU A 180 -21.07 4.69 2.59
N GLN A 181 -21.62 5.88 2.86
CA GLN A 181 -21.10 6.91 3.79
C GLN A 181 -19.88 7.68 3.28
N PHE A 182 -19.62 7.67 1.97
CA PHE A 182 -18.67 8.59 1.38
C PHE A 182 -19.23 10.02 1.41
N THR A 183 -18.35 11.02 1.48
CA THR A 183 -18.76 12.41 1.28
C THR A 183 -18.98 12.64 -0.22
N GLY A 184 -19.90 13.55 -0.59
CA GLY A 184 -20.14 13.88 -2.00
C GLY A 184 -18.85 14.25 -2.76
N LYS A 185 -17.93 14.97 -2.13
CA LYS A 185 -16.63 15.31 -2.73
C LYS A 185 -15.74 14.09 -2.98
N LYS A 186 -15.62 13.15 -2.03
CA LYS A 186 -14.86 11.91 -2.25
C LYS A 186 -15.49 11.07 -3.36
N SER A 187 -16.82 11.03 -3.41
CA SER A 187 -17.55 10.35 -4.47
C SER A 187 -17.25 10.95 -5.84
N GLU A 188 -17.35 12.27 -5.97
CA GLU A 188 -16.97 13.00 -7.20
C GLU A 188 -15.53 12.68 -7.62
N TYR A 189 -14.57 12.71 -6.70
CA TYR A 189 -13.16 12.48 -7.00
C TYR A 189 -12.88 11.05 -7.50
N ILE A 190 -13.49 10.04 -6.88
CA ILE A 190 -13.29 8.63 -7.26
C ILE A 190 -13.88 8.36 -8.65
N ILE A 191 -15.09 8.88 -8.92
CA ILE A 191 -15.75 8.71 -10.23
C ILE A 191 -14.98 9.47 -11.32
N GLU A 192 -14.57 10.70 -11.05
CA GLU A 192 -13.76 11.50 -12.00
C GLU A 192 -12.41 10.83 -12.27
N LEU A 193 -11.75 10.29 -11.24
CA LEU A 193 -10.51 9.53 -11.40
C LEU A 193 -10.70 8.31 -12.32
N ALA A 194 -11.76 7.53 -12.08
CA ALA A 194 -12.08 6.37 -12.91
C ALA A 194 -12.29 6.76 -14.37
N TYR A 195 -13.08 7.82 -14.62
CA TYR A 195 -13.31 8.37 -15.96
C TYR A 195 -12.00 8.79 -16.63
N LYS A 196 -11.14 9.53 -15.93
CA LYS A 196 -9.89 10.03 -16.50
C LYS A 196 -8.89 8.91 -16.81
N MET A 197 -8.80 7.89 -15.95
CA MET A 197 -7.93 6.74 -16.22
C MET A 197 -8.44 5.90 -17.39
N ASN A 198 -9.76 5.71 -17.54
CA ASN A 198 -10.32 4.93 -18.63
C ASN A 198 -10.24 5.64 -20.00
N ASN A 199 -10.09 6.96 -20.02
CA ASN A 199 -9.95 7.75 -21.24
C ASN A 199 -8.50 8.17 -21.53
N ASP A 200 -7.51 7.55 -20.87
CA ASP A 200 -6.08 7.87 -21.01
C ASP A 200 -5.77 9.37 -20.80
N GLU A 201 -6.54 10.05 -19.94
CA GLU A 201 -6.34 11.48 -19.61
C GLU A 201 -5.34 11.72 -18.47
N LEU A 202 -4.79 10.64 -17.90
CA LEU A 202 -3.79 10.66 -16.84
C LEU A 202 -2.60 9.79 -17.24
N PRO A 203 -1.38 10.17 -16.85
CA PRO A 203 -0.22 9.31 -17.07
C PRO A 203 -0.40 7.98 -16.34
N ASP A 204 -0.03 6.90 -17.00
CA ASP A 204 -0.05 5.57 -16.41
C ASP A 204 1.05 5.42 -15.33
N LYS A 205 1.04 4.26 -14.66
CA LYS A 205 2.00 3.94 -13.59
C LYS A 205 3.45 3.97 -14.07
N GLU A 206 3.74 3.44 -15.27
CA GLU A 206 5.10 3.37 -15.79
C GLU A 206 5.59 4.73 -16.28
N GLU A 207 4.72 5.54 -16.89
CA GLU A 207 4.99 6.93 -17.21
C GLU A 207 5.37 7.73 -15.95
N LEU A 208 4.58 7.61 -14.88
CA LEU A 208 4.87 8.28 -13.61
C LEU A 208 6.17 7.81 -12.96
N LYS A 209 6.48 6.50 -13.02
CA LYS A 209 7.75 5.94 -12.50
C LYS A 209 8.98 6.42 -13.27
N ASN A 210 8.83 6.74 -14.55
CA ASN A 210 9.91 7.24 -15.40
C ASN A 210 10.15 8.75 -15.25
N MET A 211 9.29 9.47 -14.51
CA MET A 211 9.51 10.87 -14.17
C MET A 211 10.44 11.03 -12.96
N SER A 212 10.96 12.25 -12.76
CA SER A 212 11.54 12.61 -11.46
C SER A 212 10.46 12.64 -10.38
N TYR A 213 10.85 12.52 -9.11
CA TYR A 213 9.93 12.66 -7.97
C TYR A 213 9.08 13.94 -8.06
N THR A 214 9.71 15.08 -8.40
CA THR A 214 9.00 16.35 -8.54
C THR A 214 8.03 16.33 -9.71
N GLY A 215 8.41 15.79 -10.87
CA GLY A 215 7.55 15.71 -12.05
C GLY A 215 6.36 14.76 -11.87
N ALA A 216 6.59 13.61 -11.23
CA ALA A 216 5.52 12.67 -10.87
C ALA A 216 4.57 13.31 -9.85
N LYS A 217 5.11 14.01 -8.84
CA LYS A 217 4.31 14.72 -7.85
C LYS A 217 3.45 15.83 -8.46
N GLU A 218 4.03 16.67 -9.31
CA GLU A 218 3.30 17.73 -10.03
C GLU A 218 2.21 17.15 -10.93
N SER A 219 2.45 15.99 -11.54
CA SER A 219 1.45 15.29 -12.35
C SER A 219 0.28 14.79 -11.50
N LEU A 220 0.56 14.18 -10.35
CA LEU A 220 -0.47 13.72 -9.41
C LEU A 220 -1.29 14.88 -8.83
N LEU A 221 -0.66 16.03 -8.53
CA LEU A 221 -1.34 17.22 -7.99
C LEU A 221 -2.35 17.85 -8.97
N LYS A 222 -2.29 17.53 -10.26
CA LYS A 222 -3.30 17.96 -11.26
C LYS A 222 -4.60 17.17 -11.14
N ILE A 223 -4.60 16.03 -10.46
CA ILE A 223 -5.79 15.21 -10.25
C ILE A 223 -6.65 15.88 -9.18
N ARG A 224 -7.91 16.16 -9.51
CA ARG A 224 -8.85 16.76 -8.57
C ARG A 224 -9.04 15.85 -7.35
N GLY A 225 -8.90 16.42 -6.15
CA GLY A 225 -8.96 15.67 -4.89
C GLY A 225 -7.61 15.08 -4.43
N VAL A 226 -6.54 15.23 -5.22
CA VAL A 226 -5.17 14.85 -4.84
C VAL A 226 -4.42 16.10 -4.36
N GLY A 227 -4.18 16.17 -3.05
CA GLY A 227 -3.28 17.17 -2.45
C GLY A 227 -1.90 16.59 -2.13
N GLU A 228 -1.03 17.42 -1.56
CA GLU A 228 0.35 17.10 -1.17
C GLU A 228 0.50 15.74 -0.47
N TRP A 229 -0.31 15.49 0.56
CA TRP A 229 -0.27 14.23 1.32
C TRP A 229 -0.65 13.02 0.45
N THR A 230 -1.70 13.15 -0.38
CA THR A 230 -2.18 12.08 -1.25
C THR A 230 -1.14 11.75 -2.33
N ALA A 231 -0.53 12.78 -2.93
CA ALA A 231 0.52 12.61 -3.93
C ALA A 231 1.73 11.88 -3.32
N ASP A 232 2.24 12.34 -2.18
CA ASP A 232 3.38 11.68 -1.51
C ASP A 232 3.05 10.26 -1.04
N TYR A 233 1.81 10.02 -0.61
CA TYR A 233 1.35 8.68 -0.24
C TYR A 233 1.39 7.73 -1.45
N VAL A 234 0.88 8.15 -2.61
CA VAL A 234 0.89 7.33 -3.84
C VAL A 234 2.31 7.14 -4.38
N LEU A 235 3.12 8.20 -4.38
CA LEU A 235 4.54 8.13 -4.75
C LEU A 235 5.29 7.11 -3.88
N MET A 236 5.01 7.08 -2.58
CA MET A 236 5.58 6.13 -1.63
C MET A 236 5.07 4.70 -1.83
N LYS A 237 3.73 4.51 -1.84
CA LYS A 237 3.09 3.19 -1.71
C LYS A 237 2.90 2.47 -3.03
N CYS A 238 2.71 3.19 -4.12
CA CYS A 238 2.51 2.62 -5.46
C CYS A 238 3.78 2.74 -6.30
N LEU A 239 4.33 3.95 -6.40
CA LEU A 239 5.39 4.25 -7.38
C LEU A 239 6.82 4.05 -6.83
N ARG A 240 6.95 3.73 -5.55
CA ARG A 240 8.23 3.40 -4.87
C ARG A 240 9.27 4.52 -4.88
N PHE A 241 8.87 5.78 -4.93
CA PHE A 241 9.79 6.90 -4.78
C PHE A 241 10.37 6.93 -3.35
N PRO A 242 11.68 6.78 -3.20
CA PRO A 242 12.30 6.63 -1.88
C PRO A 242 12.31 7.93 -1.06
N GLU A 243 12.27 9.09 -1.73
CA GLU A 243 12.19 10.40 -1.09
C GLU A 243 10.76 10.85 -0.72
N ALA A 244 9.75 10.07 -1.10
CA ALA A 244 8.36 10.40 -0.80
C ALA A 244 8.11 10.46 0.71
N LEU A 245 7.48 11.54 1.14
CA LEU A 245 7.27 11.86 2.55
C LEU A 245 5.90 12.52 2.73
N PRO A 246 4.85 11.77 3.09
CA PRO A 246 3.55 12.36 3.42
C PRO A 246 3.65 13.08 4.78
N ILE A 247 4.31 14.24 4.82
CA ILE A 247 4.72 14.90 6.07
C ILE A 247 3.54 15.35 6.93
N ALA A 248 2.36 15.55 6.33
CA ALA A 248 1.12 15.88 7.04
C ALA A 248 0.40 14.64 7.62
N ASP A 249 0.98 13.44 7.48
CA ASP A 249 0.35 12.20 7.94
C ASP A 249 0.20 12.15 9.46
N VAL A 250 -1.04 11.97 9.91
CA VAL A 250 -1.37 11.93 11.34
C VAL A 250 -0.72 10.72 12.02
N GLY A 251 -0.60 9.58 11.32
CA GLY A 251 0.08 8.39 11.80
C GLY A 251 1.57 8.65 12.03
N LEU A 252 2.24 9.29 11.07
CA LEU A 252 3.63 9.71 11.18
C LEU A 252 3.85 10.62 12.40
N HIS A 253 2.99 11.61 12.59
CA HIS A 253 3.09 12.52 13.74
C HIS A 253 2.93 11.78 15.07
N ASN A 254 1.94 10.89 15.15
CA ASN A 254 1.71 10.05 16.33
C ASN A 254 2.90 9.13 16.61
N ALA A 255 3.47 8.50 15.58
CA ALA A 255 4.60 7.61 15.71
C ALA A 255 5.84 8.36 16.21
N ILE A 256 6.13 9.53 15.64
CA ILE A 256 7.24 10.38 16.09
C ILE A 256 7.01 10.82 17.55
N LYS A 257 5.80 11.26 17.89
CA LYS A 257 5.43 11.63 19.27
C LYS A 257 5.73 10.48 20.24
N ASN A 258 5.25 9.28 19.94
CA ASN A 258 5.37 8.12 20.81
C ASN A 258 6.83 7.66 20.98
N ASN A 259 7.57 7.55 19.87
CA ASN A 259 8.95 7.06 19.90
C ASN A 259 9.94 8.07 20.50
N LEU A 260 9.69 9.37 20.35
CA LEU A 260 10.48 10.42 20.99
C LEU A 260 9.93 10.85 22.36
N LYS A 261 8.85 10.24 22.83
CA LYS A 261 8.17 10.56 24.10
C LYS A 261 7.87 12.06 24.25
N LEU A 262 7.36 12.67 23.19
CA LEU A 262 6.98 14.09 23.19
C LEU A 262 5.63 14.29 23.89
N GLU A 263 5.49 15.37 24.66
CA GLU A 263 4.22 15.75 25.32
C GLU A 263 3.09 16.00 24.31
N SER A 264 3.43 16.66 23.20
CA SER A 264 2.51 17.01 22.10
C SER A 264 3.04 16.54 20.74
N LYS A 265 2.17 16.61 19.72
CA LYS A 265 2.59 16.30 18.35
C LYS A 265 3.66 17.31 17.90
N PRO A 266 4.71 16.87 17.19
CA PRO A 266 5.72 17.79 16.68
C PRO A 266 5.09 18.78 15.70
N ASP A 267 5.50 20.05 15.78
CA ASP A 267 5.10 21.04 14.80
C ASP A 267 5.84 20.83 13.45
N LYS A 268 5.48 21.63 12.45
CA LYS A 268 6.07 21.54 11.11
C LYS A 268 7.59 21.72 11.11
N ASN A 269 8.13 22.61 11.95
CA ASN A 269 9.57 22.87 12.01
C ASN A 269 10.31 21.67 12.59
N LYS A 270 9.79 21.10 13.67
CA LYS A 270 10.36 19.92 14.30
C LYS A 270 10.28 18.70 13.38
N LEU A 271 9.17 18.52 12.65
CA LEU A 271 9.03 17.46 11.64
C LEU A 271 10.06 17.61 10.53
N ASN A 272 10.25 18.82 9.99
CA ASN A 272 11.26 19.08 8.97
C ASN A 272 12.68 18.78 9.48
N GLN A 273 13.02 19.16 10.71
CA GLN A 273 14.32 18.83 11.31
C GLN A 273 14.54 17.33 11.44
N ILE A 274 13.55 16.60 11.97
CA ILE A 274 13.63 15.14 12.14
C ILE A 274 13.78 14.43 10.81
N THR A 275 13.00 14.86 9.80
CA THR A 275 12.92 14.19 8.50
C THR A 275 14.03 14.60 7.52
N ALA A 276 14.72 15.72 7.75
CA ALA A 276 15.83 16.19 6.93
C ALA A 276 17.00 15.18 6.88
N GLU A 277 17.25 14.47 7.98
CA GLU A 277 18.34 13.50 8.07
C GLU A 277 18.06 12.20 7.31
N TRP A 278 16.82 11.95 6.87
CA TRP A 278 16.43 10.67 6.27
C TRP A 278 16.89 10.50 4.81
N GLY A 279 17.22 11.59 4.12
CA GLY A 279 17.66 11.55 2.71
C GLY A 279 16.69 10.75 1.82
N ASN A 280 17.25 9.81 1.04
CA ASN A 280 16.49 8.89 0.18
C ASN A 280 15.95 7.66 0.93
N TRP A 281 15.75 7.75 2.24
CA TRP A 281 15.12 6.69 3.03
C TRP A 281 13.83 7.15 3.70
N LYS A 282 13.29 8.31 3.32
CA LYS A 282 12.06 8.86 3.89
C LYS A 282 10.90 7.87 3.83
N ALA A 283 10.66 7.26 2.67
CA ALA A 283 9.59 6.28 2.49
C ALA A 283 9.70 5.12 3.49
N TYR A 284 10.91 4.55 3.64
CA TYR A 284 11.17 3.46 4.58
C TYR A 284 11.10 3.91 6.05
N SER A 285 11.64 5.08 6.38
CA SER A 285 11.54 5.66 7.73
C SER A 285 10.10 5.88 8.16
N VAL A 286 9.25 6.42 7.28
CA VAL A 286 7.81 6.57 7.51
C VAL A 286 7.17 5.20 7.74
N PHE A 287 7.51 4.21 6.93
CA PHE A 287 6.92 2.88 7.03
C PHE A 287 7.27 2.16 8.35
N TYR A 288 8.52 2.27 8.82
CA TYR A 288 8.94 1.75 10.12
C TYR A 288 8.29 2.50 11.29
N LEU A 289 8.09 3.81 11.16
CA LEU A 289 7.34 4.60 12.14
C LEU A 289 5.87 4.16 12.18
N TRP A 290 5.21 3.93 11.04
CA TRP A 290 3.86 3.38 11.03
C TRP A 290 3.80 2.01 11.71
N ARG A 291 4.76 1.11 11.47
CA ARG A 291 4.80 -0.20 12.14
C ARG A 291 4.82 -0.10 13.66
N SER A 292 5.47 0.93 14.21
CA SER A 292 5.53 1.17 15.66
C SER A 292 4.20 1.59 16.31
N LEU A 293 3.15 1.88 15.52
CA LEU A 293 1.81 2.17 16.03
C LEU A 293 1.00 0.92 16.37
N TYR A 294 1.53 -0.26 16.06
CA TYR A 294 0.86 -1.56 16.20
C TYR A 294 1.65 -2.50 17.13
N ASP A 295 2.27 -1.94 18.16
CA ASP A 295 2.92 -2.67 19.24
C ASP A 295 1.94 -3.25 20.26
#